data_AF-A0A260YYF3-F1
#
_entry.id   AF-A0A260YYF3-F1
#
_cell.length_a   1.000
_cell.length_b   1.000
_cell.length_c   1.000
_cell.angle_alpha   90.00
_cell.angle_beta   90.00
_cell.angle_gamma   90.00
#
_symmetry.space_group_name_H-M   'P 1'
#
loop_
_entity.id
_entity.type
_entity.pdbx_description
1 polymer ?
#
loop_
_entity_poly.entity_id
_entity_poly.type
_entity_poly.pdbx_seq_one_letter_code
_entity_poly.pdbx_strand_id
1 'polypeptide(L)'
;MNEVGFQAMIYKQKITKISKFLYLITAIESIISRGDDPILCITETSNGCKTQLEKKNALLNNIPSNFPPLSSVLKNYTEQCHNVMKCASGLECFKGKSEIEVFKTSCDAVGSRRYTFDSTCMAPFLRKLFDGGQNCTGDRIIGNLSTQIFKTRKQCFLNIAKNVCDTENYNFFQKNYDEVIPVVDDGFCASPNDKFNKMQCEYFIGEFNSKTLKIPFFSITNRSSAEVEEVFELNKQCQLTMTNCLGNYCLERRVEEKNNNKIFTDTFQDSPTTLTKIFKLRPRLLEYSCLTKITIYDFFSEVSFCSNLGEKEDCIMPTITMLCQEEILADFENLEMSVGPRKEVYNTPEFEFAMFRDNKKKRRFVFTMKNDNRQINMLIDSICFPTPK
;
A
#
# COMPACT_ATOMS: atom_id res chain seq x y z
N MET A 1 6.73 -1.96 29.88
CA MET A 1 6.92 -3.19 29.08
C MET A 1 8.27 -3.78 29.45
N ASN A 2 8.32 -5.04 29.88
CA ASN A 2 9.56 -5.69 30.35
C ASN A 2 10.43 -6.15 29.18
N GLU A 3 11.76 -6.04 29.34
CA GLU A 3 12.83 -6.27 28.34
C GLU A 3 12.75 -7.60 27.57
N VAL A 4 12.18 -8.65 28.17
CA VAL A 4 12.07 -9.98 27.54
C VAL A 4 11.05 -9.99 26.40
N GLY A 5 10.01 -9.15 26.47
CA GLY A 5 9.05 -8.99 25.37
C GLY A 5 9.61 -8.18 24.19
N PHE A 6 10.64 -7.37 24.43
CA PHE A 6 11.25 -6.49 23.43
C PHE A 6 12.20 -7.26 22.50
N GLN A 7 12.95 -8.24 23.02
CA GLN A 7 13.90 -9.02 22.22
C GLN A 7 13.25 -10.09 21.33
N ALA A 8 12.11 -10.67 21.74
CA ALA A 8 11.39 -11.64 20.91
C ALA A 8 10.76 -10.99 19.66
N MET A 9 10.39 -9.70 19.74
CA MET A 9 9.85 -8.92 18.62
C MET A 9 10.92 -8.64 17.54
N ILE A 10 12.17 -8.39 17.97
CA ILE A 10 13.32 -8.06 17.12
C ILE A 10 13.74 -9.26 16.24
N TYR A 11 13.65 -10.49 16.75
CA TYR A 11 14.09 -11.68 16.01
C TYR A 11 13.12 -12.09 14.88
N LYS A 12 11.82 -11.85 15.06
CA LYS A 12 10.78 -12.17 14.05
C LYS A 12 10.81 -11.21 12.85
N GLN A 13 11.25 -9.96 13.04
CA GLN A 13 11.30 -8.93 11.99
C GLN A 13 12.52 -9.02 11.05
N LYS A 14 13.64 -9.61 11.51
CA LYS A 14 14.88 -9.69 10.71
C LYS A 14 14.77 -10.64 9.51
N ILE A 15 13.91 -11.65 9.60
CA ILE A 15 13.63 -12.63 8.52
C ILE A 15 12.81 -11.98 7.37
N THR A 16 12.01 -10.95 7.66
CA THR A 16 11.14 -10.28 6.68
C THR A 16 11.87 -9.27 5.79
N LYS A 17 13.02 -8.73 6.22
CA LYS A 17 13.80 -7.72 5.47
C LYS A 17 14.37 -8.24 4.14
N ILE A 18 14.65 -9.53 4.03
CA ILE A 18 15.21 -10.13 2.80
C ILE A 18 14.14 -10.31 1.71
N SER A 19 12.86 -10.45 2.09
CA SER A 19 11.74 -10.57 1.15
C SER A 19 11.37 -9.23 0.49
N LYS A 20 11.51 -8.11 1.21
CA LYS A 20 11.11 -6.76 0.73
C LYS A 20 11.98 -6.22 -0.42
N PHE A 21 13.25 -6.62 -0.54
CA PHE A 21 14.16 -6.09 -1.57
C PHE A 21 13.91 -6.68 -2.98
N LEU A 22 13.27 -7.86 -3.08
CA LEU A 22 12.99 -8.48 -4.38
C LEU A 22 11.71 -7.96 -5.06
N TYR A 23 10.82 -7.28 -4.34
CA TYR A 23 9.51 -6.86 -4.88
C TYR A 23 9.52 -5.48 -5.57
N LEU A 24 10.62 -4.73 -5.44
CA LEU A 24 10.67 -3.29 -5.73
C LEU A 24 11.22 -2.92 -7.13
N ILE A 25 11.65 -3.88 -7.95
CA ILE A 25 12.16 -3.59 -9.32
C ILE A 25 11.15 -3.95 -10.43
N THR A 26 10.03 -4.62 -10.13
CA THR A 26 9.12 -5.13 -11.19
C THR A 26 7.71 -4.55 -11.23
N ALA A 27 7.32 -3.60 -10.38
CA ALA A 27 5.94 -3.08 -10.36
C ALA A 27 5.66 -1.95 -11.39
N ILE A 28 6.08 -2.10 -12.65
CA ILE A 28 5.29 -1.63 -13.83
C ILE A 28 4.64 -2.84 -14.52
N GLU A 29 4.72 -3.99 -13.89
CA GLU A 29 3.87 -5.11 -14.20
C GLU A 29 2.56 -4.93 -13.39
N SER A 30 1.49 -4.38 -14.01
CA SER A 30 0.08 -4.41 -13.53
C SER A 30 -0.50 -5.81 -13.21
N ILE A 31 -1.10 -6.67 -14.05
CA ILE A 31 -1.51 -8.08 -13.74
C ILE A 31 -2.69 -7.96 -12.78
N ILE A 32 -3.82 -8.35 -13.32
CA ILE A 32 -4.93 -8.76 -12.51
C ILE A 32 -4.55 -10.13 -11.97
N SER A 33 -3.82 -10.13 -10.86
CA SER A 33 -3.77 -11.29 -9.99
C SER A 33 -5.13 -11.27 -9.33
N ARG A 34 -6.05 -12.06 -9.90
CA ARG A 34 -7.13 -12.62 -9.09
C ARG A 34 -6.39 -13.31 -7.95
N GLY A 35 -6.58 -12.82 -6.73
CA GLY A 35 -5.88 -13.31 -5.55
C GLY A 35 -5.95 -14.83 -5.44
N ASP A 36 -5.05 -15.39 -4.62
CA ASP A 36 -4.74 -16.80 -4.38
C ASP A 36 -5.93 -17.69 -3.89
N ASP A 37 -7.16 -17.43 -4.36
CA ASP A 37 -8.31 -18.31 -4.19
C ASP A 37 -8.09 -19.57 -5.03
N PRO A 38 -8.21 -20.77 -4.45
CA PRO A 38 -8.11 -22.00 -5.21
C PRO A 38 -9.23 -22.04 -6.26
N ILE A 39 -8.86 -22.12 -7.53
CA ILE A 39 -9.81 -22.33 -8.62
C ILE A 39 -10.42 -23.72 -8.43
N LEU A 40 -11.71 -23.76 -8.10
CA LEU A 40 -12.44 -24.99 -7.81
C LEU A 40 -12.87 -25.68 -9.11
N CYS A 41 -13.08 -27.00 -9.06
CA CYS A 41 -13.74 -27.77 -10.14
C CYS A 41 -13.03 -27.79 -11.50
N ILE A 42 -11.72 -27.51 -11.58
CA ILE A 42 -11.01 -27.41 -12.87
C ILE A 42 -11.14 -28.72 -13.66
N THR A 43 -10.89 -29.85 -13.02
CA THR A 43 -10.89 -31.17 -13.65
C THR A 43 -12.29 -31.57 -14.11
N GLU A 44 -13.29 -31.36 -13.26
CA GLU A 44 -14.70 -31.63 -13.54
C GLU A 44 -15.20 -30.77 -14.69
N THR A 45 -14.83 -29.49 -14.73
CA THR A 45 -15.19 -28.57 -15.82
C THR A 45 -14.50 -28.98 -17.12
N SER A 46 -13.21 -29.34 -17.06
CA SER A 46 -12.42 -29.77 -18.22
C SER A 46 -13.01 -31.04 -18.87
N ASN A 47 -13.52 -31.96 -18.06
CA ASN A 47 -14.12 -33.19 -18.54
C ASN A 47 -15.59 -33.01 -18.95
N GLY A 48 -16.40 -32.39 -18.09
CA GLY A 48 -17.85 -32.26 -18.26
C GLY A 48 -18.26 -31.23 -19.32
N CYS A 49 -17.42 -30.23 -19.58
CA CYS A 49 -17.69 -29.11 -20.50
C CYS A 49 -16.67 -28.98 -21.62
N LYS A 50 -16.02 -30.09 -21.98
CA LYS A 50 -14.92 -30.14 -22.95
C LYS A 50 -15.26 -29.44 -24.28
N THR A 51 -16.40 -29.74 -24.88
CA THR A 51 -16.81 -29.18 -26.18
C THR A 51 -16.97 -27.66 -26.13
N GLN A 52 -17.54 -27.12 -25.04
CA GLN A 52 -17.73 -25.68 -24.84
C GLN A 52 -16.38 -25.01 -24.59
N LEU A 53 -15.50 -25.65 -23.80
CA LEU A 53 -14.15 -25.17 -23.54
C LEU A 53 -13.30 -25.11 -24.82
N GLU A 54 -13.36 -26.13 -25.67
CA GLU A 54 -12.63 -26.15 -26.95
C GLU A 54 -13.05 -24.98 -27.85
N LYS A 55 -14.34 -24.68 -27.93
CA LYS A 55 -14.86 -23.52 -28.69
C LYS A 55 -14.39 -22.19 -28.10
N LYS A 56 -14.47 -22.03 -26.78
CA LYS A 56 -13.98 -20.83 -26.08
C LYS A 56 -12.48 -20.64 -26.29
N ASN A 57 -11.69 -21.70 -26.12
CA ASN A 57 -10.23 -21.67 -26.22
C ASN A 57 -9.75 -21.40 -27.65
N ALA A 58 -10.47 -21.92 -28.67
CA ALA A 58 -10.19 -21.59 -30.06
C ALA A 58 -10.32 -20.08 -30.33
N LEU A 59 -11.33 -19.42 -29.75
CA LEU A 59 -11.43 -17.96 -29.84
C LEU A 59 -10.33 -17.26 -29.05
N LEU A 60 -10.06 -17.69 -27.82
CA LEU A 60 -9.03 -17.12 -26.95
C LEU A 60 -7.66 -17.07 -27.63
N ASN A 61 -7.28 -18.17 -28.29
CA ASN A 61 -5.99 -18.31 -28.98
C ASN A 61 -5.85 -17.37 -30.17
N ASN A 62 -6.97 -16.88 -30.74
CA ASN A 62 -6.97 -15.92 -31.83
C ASN A 62 -6.92 -14.45 -31.34
N ILE A 63 -7.05 -14.20 -30.03
CA ILE A 63 -6.98 -12.84 -29.50
C ILE A 63 -5.51 -12.45 -29.30
N PRO A 64 -4.99 -11.45 -30.05
CA PRO A 64 -3.60 -11.05 -29.97
C PRO A 64 -3.25 -10.53 -28.58
N SER A 65 -1.98 -10.67 -28.20
CA SER A 65 -1.43 -10.10 -26.96
C SER A 65 -1.10 -8.61 -27.06
N ASN A 66 -1.04 -8.08 -28.29
CA ASN A 66 -0.58 -6.71 -28.53
C ASN A 66 -1.64 -5.67 -28.19
N PHE A 67 -2.88 -5.88 -28.65
CA PHE A 67 -3.98 -4.93 -28.51
C PHE A 67 -5.18 -5.53 -27.79
N PRO A 68 -5.91 -4.74 -26.98
CA PRO A 68 -7.17 -5.20 -26.41
C PRO A 68 -8.16 -5.55 -27.54
N PRO A 69 -8.97 -6.63 -27.38
CA PRO A 69 -9.97 -7.00 -28.35
C PRO A 69 -11.04 -5.92 -28.44
N LEU A 70 -11.46 -5.65 -29.67
CA LEU A 70 -12.60 -4.78 -29.93
C LEU A 70 -13.91 -5.47 -29.52
N SER A 71 -14.97 -4.67 -29.40
CA SER A 71 -16.28 -5.06 -28.87
C SER A 71 -16.87 -6.31 -29.54
N SER A 72 -16.69 -6.48 -30.86
CA SER A 72 -17.18 -7.66 -31.59
C SER A 72 -16.48 -8.96 -31.20
N VAL A 73 -15.16 -8.92 -31.05
CA VAL A 73 -14.35 -10.07 -30.62
C VAL A 73 -14.63 -10.38 -29.16
N LEU A 74 -14.70 -9.36 -28.32
CA LEU A 74 -15.02 -9.51 -26.90
C LEU A 74 -16.42 -10.10 -26.70
N LYS A 75 -17.43 -9.61 -27.43
CA LYS A 75 -18.80 -10.16 -27.37
C LYS A 75 -18.84 -11.63 -27.75
N ASN A 76 -18.17 -12.02 -28.84
CA ASN A 76 -18.10 -13.42 -29.26
C ASN A 76 -17.40 -14.29 -28.19
N TYR A 77 -16.31 -13.81 -27.61
CA TYR A 77 -15.65 -14.49 -26.49
C TYR A 77 -16.58 -14.63 -25.27
N THR A 78 -17.25 -13.55 -24.87
CA THR A 78 -18.20 -13.52 -23.75
C THR A 78 -19.36 -14.51 -23.96
N GLU A 79 -19.88 -14.62 -25.18
CA GLU A 79 -20.90 -15.63 -25.52
C GLU A 79 -20.39 -17.07 -25.33
N GLN A 80 -19.15 -17.37 -25.77
CA GLN A 80 -18.57 -18.70 -25.52
C GLN A 80 -18.26 -18.94 -24.04
N CYS A 81 -17.80 -17.92 -23.32
CA CYS A 81 -17.63 -17.98 -21.86
C CYS A 81 -18.95 -18.32 -21.16
N HIS A 82 -20.06 -17.65 -21.50
CA HIS A 82 -21.38 -17.97 -20.94
C HIS A 82 -21.82 -19.41 -21.26
N ASN A 83 -21.49 -19.93 -22.44
CA ASN A 83 -21.78 -21.34 -22.76
C ASN A 83 -21.02 -22.31 -21.86
N VAL A 84 -19.75 -22.01 -21.51
CA VAL A 84 -18.98 -22.80 -20.55
C VAL A 84 -19.58 -22.66 -19.15
N MET A 85 -19.89 -21.43 -18.70
CA MET A 85 -20.51 -21.20 -17.39
C MET A 85 -21.82 -21.97 -17.23
N LYS A 86 -22.69 -21.94 -18.25
CA LYS A 86 -23.97 -22.66 -18.25
C LYS A 86 -23.79 -24.17 -18.14
N CYS A 87 -22.74 -24.71 -18.74
CA CYS A 87 -22.38 -26.12 -18.59
C CYS A 87 -21.83 -26.39 -17.19
N ALA A 88 -20.86 -25.59 -16.74
CA ALA A 88 -20.16 -25.75 -15.47
C ALA A 88 -21.13 -25.64 -14.28
N SER A 89 -22.08 -24.70 -14.31
CA SER A 89 -23.09 -24.54 -13.26
C SER A 89 -23.97 -25.77 -13.05
N GLY A 90 -24.05 -26.67 -14.03
CA GLY A 90 -24.78 -27.94 -13.93
C GLY A 90 -23.97 -29.08 -13.29
N LEU A 91 -22.68 -28.89 -13.02
CA LEU A 91 -21.82 -29.91 -12.41
C LEU A 91 -22.03 -29.94 -10.90
N GLU A 92 -22.04 -31.14 -10.31
CA GLU A 92 -22.30 -31.33 -8.87
C GLU A 92 -21.32 -30.54 -7.99
N CYS A 93 -20.06 -30.38 -8.42
CA CYS A 93 -19.06 -29.66 -7.67
C CYS A 93 -19.31 -28.14 -7.56
N PHE A 94 -20.18 -27.57 -8.42
CA PHE A 94 -20.61 -26.16 -8.35
C PHE A 94 -21.93 -25.95 -7.61
N LYS A 95 -22.53 -27.01 -7.04
CA LYS A 95 -23.76 -26.90 -6.28
C LYS A 95 -23.56 -26.01 -5.05
N GLY A 96 -24.43 -25.01 -4.89
CA GLY A 96 -24.33 -24.03 -3.80
C GLY A 96 -23.19 -23.01 -3.96
N LYS A 97 -22.53 -22.98 -5.13
CA LYS A 97 -21.50 -21.98 -5.45
C LYS A 97 -22.09 -20.74 -6.10
N SER A 98 -21.41 -19.62 -5.92
CA SER A 98 -21.77 -18.35 -6.55
C SER A 98 -21.45 -18.34 -8.04
N GLU A 99 -22.12 -17.47 -8.80
CA GLU A 99 -21.84 -17.28 -10.23
C GLU A 99 -20.41 -16.79 -10.48
N ILE A 100 -19.85 -16.01 -9.55
CA ILE A 100 -18.45 -15.56 -9.59
C ILE A 100 -17.48 -16.75 -9.49
N GLU A 101 -17.76 -17.72 -8.62
CA GLU A 101 -16.93 -18.94 -8.52
C GLU A 101 -16.99 -19.76 -9.82
N VAL A 102 -18.18 -19.88 -10.42
CA VAL A 102 -18.35 -20.55 -11.73
C VAL A 102 -17.57 -19.81 -12.81
N PHE A 103 -17.65 -18.48 -12.84
CA PHE A 103 -16.94 -17.63 -13.79
C PHE A 103 -15.43 -17.76 -13.66
N LYS A 104 -14.88 -17.76 -12.44
CA LYS A 104 -13.43 -17.89 -12.17
C LYS A 104 -12.82 -19.15 -12.80
N THR A 105 -13.56 -20.26 -12.83
CA THR A 105 -13.12 -21.52 -13.45
C THR A 105 -13.44 -21.57 -14.95
N SER A 106 -14.54 -20.98 -15.38
CA SER A 106 -15.05 -21.12 -16.75
C SER A 106 -14.43 -20.14 -17.74
N CYS A 107 -14.06 -18.94 -17.28
CA CYS A 107 -13.78 -17.80 -18.14
C CYS A 107 -12.44 -17.12 -17.82
N ASP A 108 -11.78 -16.69 -18.89
CA ASP A 108 -10.55 -15.91 -18.85
C ASP A 108 -10.91 -14.42 -18.74
N ALA A 109 -10.02 -13.66 -18.10
CA ALA A 109 -10.16 -12.23 -17.92
C ALA A 109 -9.83 -11.44 -19.20
N VAL A 110 -10.41 -11.79 -20.35
CA VAL A 110 -10.01 -11.23 -21.66
C VAL A 110 -10.17 -9.71 -21.71
N GLY A 111 -11.28 -9.17 -21.22
CA GLY A 111 -11.49 -7.72 -21.22
C GLY A 111 -10.51 -6.98 -20.30
N SER A 112 -10.07 -7.63 -19.22
CA SER A 112 -9.25 -6.99 -18.19
C SER A 112 -7.77 -7.41 -18.18
N ARG A 113 -7.36 -8.40 -18.99
CA ARG A 113 -5.96 -8.84 -19.09
C ARG A 113 -5.04 -7.73 -19.60
N ARG A 114 -3.75 -7.89 -19.34
CA ARG A 114 -2.72 -7.02 -19.91
C ARG A 114 -2.51 -7.30 -21.40
N TYR A 115 -2.29 -6.23 -22.13
CA TYR A 115 -1.83 -6.22 -23.51
C TYR A 115 -0.59 -5.33 -23.62
N THR A 116 0.25 -5.56 -24.62
CA THR A 116 1.43 -4.72 -24.89
C THR A 116 1.04 -3.23 -25.02
N PHE A 117 -0.12 -2.94 -25.62
CA PHE A 117 -0.71 -1.62 -25.73
C PHE A 117 -0.85 -0.89 -24.38
N ASP A 118 -1.08 -1.61 -23.28
CA ASP A 118 -1.27 -0.98 -21.98
C ASP A 118 0.02 -0.34 -21.46
N SER A 119 1.14 -1.06 -21.55
CA SER A 119 2.43 -0.57 -21.07
C SER A 119 3.06 0.42 -22.04
N THR A 120 2.83 0.25 -23.34
CA THR A 120 3.44 1.07 -24.40
C THR A 120 2.67 2.34 -24.73
N CYS A 121 1.37 2.41 -24.42
CA CYS A 121 0.54 3.58 -24.72
C CYS A 121 -0.33 4.03 -23.55
N MET A 122 -1.16 3.16 -22.96
CA MET A 122 -2.12 3.59 -21.93
C MET A 122 -1.46 4.10 -20.65
N ALA A 123 -0.43 3.42 -20.15
CA ALA A 123 0.28 3.85 -18.95
C ALA A 123 1.03 5.18 -19.15
N PRO A 124 1.82 5.39 -20.23
CA PRO A 124 2.37 6.71 -20.56
C PRO A 124 1.31 7.80 -20.74
N PHE A 125 0.17 7.46 -21.37
CA PHE A 125 -0.97 8.37 -21.53
C PHE A 125 -1.55 8.80 -20.19
N LEU A 126 -1.87 7.86 -19.29
CA LEU A 126 -2.40 8.17 -17.97
C LEU A 126 -1.39 8.97 -17.16
N ARG A 127 -0.09 8.64 -17.25
CA ARG A 127 0.96 9.44 -16.63
C ARG A 127 0.93 10.88 -17.09
N LYS A 128 0.98 11.11 -18.40
CA LYS A 128 0.99 12.46 -18.94
C LYS A 128 -0.31 13.24 -18.67
N LEU A 129 -1.43 12.53 -18.61
CA LEU A 129 -2.75 13.09 -18.28
C LEU A 129 -2.79 13.66 -16.87
N PHE A 130 -2.12 13.01 -15.91
CA PHE A 130 -2.20 13.34 -14.50
C PHE A 130 -0.99 14.08 -13.94
N ASP A 131 0.13 14.11 -14.67
CA ASP A 131 1.29 14.98 -14.39
C ASP A 131 0.96 16.49 -14.44
N GLY A 132 -0.29 16.89 -14.74
CA GLY A 132 -0.76 18.28 -14.78
C GLY A 132 -0.25 19.10 -15.98
N GLY A 133 0.65 18.55 -16.79
CA GLY A 133 1.27 19.24 -17.93
C GLY A 133 0.31 19.57 -19.09
N GLN A 134 -0.86 18.94 -19.15
CA GLN A 134 -1.95 19.32 -20.04
C GLN A 134 -3.28 19.34 -19.27
N ASN A 135 -3.92 20.51 -19.19
CA ASN A 135 -5.14 20.72 -18.41
C ASN A 135 -6.40 20.16 -19.12
N CYS A 136 -6.37 18.88 -19.51
CA CYS A 136 -7.49 18.24 -20.16
C CYS A 136 -8.64 17.92 -19.19
N THR A 137 -8.33 17.79 -17.90
CA THR A 137 -9.26 17.38 -16.84
C THR A 137 -9.76 18.52 -15.97
N GLY A 138 -9.13 19.72 -16.01
CA GLY A 138 -9.44 20.80 -15.07
C GLY A 138 -9.04 20.43 -13.64
N ASP A 139 -9.70 21.05 -12.66
CA ASP A 139 -9.55 20.78 -11.21
C ASP A 139 -10.24 19.47 -10.75
N ARG A 140 -10.54 18.55 -11.68
CA ARG A 140 -11.31 17.34 -11.37
C ARG A 140 -10.44 16.29 -10.67
N ILE A 141 -11.06 15.64 -9.69
CA ILE A 141 -10.46 14.60 -8.87
C ILE A 141 -10.14 13.37 -9.74
N ILE A 142 -8.88 13.29 -10.12
CA ILE A 142 -8.04 12.08 -10.12
C ILE A 142 -8.74 10.84 -9.54
N GLY A 143 -8.98 9.81 -10.36
CA GLY A 143 -9.66 8.57 -9.93
C GLY A 143 -11.20 8.61 -9.94
N ASN A 144 -11.81 9.75 -10.31
CA ASN A 144 -13.24 9.89 -10.58
C ASN A 144 -13.49 10.53 -11.95
N LEU A 145 -12.69 10.17 -12.94
CA LEU A 145 -12.95 10.60 -14.30
C LEU A 145 -14.11 9.77 -14.85
N SER A 146 -15.32 10.33 -14.83
CA SER A 146 -16.45 9.66 -15.44
C SER A 146 -16.20 9.41 -16.94
N THR A 147 -16.76 8.33 -17.46
CA THR A 147 -16.72 7.99 -18.89
C THR A 147 -17.20 9.14 -19.78
N GLN A 148 -18.07 10.01 -19.25
CA GLN A 148 -18.51 11.23 -19.92
C GLN A 148 -17.37 12.24 -20.15
N ILE A 149 -16.39 12.33 -19.25
CA ILE A 149 -15.21 13.20 -19.45
C ILE A 149 -14.39 12.72 -20.62
N PHE A 150 -14.13 11.42 -20.70
CA PHE A 150 -13.42 10.83 -21.82
C PHE A 150 -14.12 11.01 -23.15
N LYS A 151 -15.46 11.06 -23.16
CA LYS A 151 -16.21 11.43 -24.36
C LYS A 151 -16.06 12.91 -24.70
N THR A 152 -16.31 13.81 -23.75
CA THR A 152 -16.31 15.26 -23.99
C THR A 152 -14.92 15.83 -24.27
N ARG A 153 -13.86 15.25 -23.68
CA ARG A 153 -12.46 15.71 -23.80
C ARG A 153 -11.63 14.87 -24.77
N LYS A 154 -12.28 14.04 -25.60
CA LYS A 154 -11.63 13.11 -26.55
C LYS A 154 -10.45 13.71 -27.31
N GLN A 155 -10.60 14.89 -27.90
CA GLN A 155 -9.51 15.52 -28.67
C GLN A 155 -8.30 15.89 -27.80
N CYS A 156 -8.53 16.32 -26.57
CA CYS A 156 -7.44 16.62 -25.63
C CYS A 156 -6.67 15.35 -25.28
N PHE A 157 -7.38 14.25 -25.03
CA PHE A 157 -6.77 12.97 -24.69
C PHE A 157 -6.04 12.33 -25.88
N LEU A 158 -6.58 12.44 -27.10
CA LEU A 158 -5.89 12.02 -28.31
C LEU A 158 -4.62 12.83 -28.57
N ASN A 159 -4.58 14.12 -28.24
CA ASN A 159 -3.36 14.91 -28.34
C ASN A 159 -2.28 14.45 -27.36
N ILE A 160 -2.66 14.09 -26.13
CA ILE A 160 -1.72 13.48 -25.18
C ILE A 160 -1.18 12.17 -25.74
N ALA A 161 -2.08 11.27 -26.16
CA ALA A 161 -1.70 9.96 -26.69
C ALA A 161 -0.76 10.06 -27.90
N LYS A 162 -0.99 11.03 -28.79
CA LYS A 162 -0.13 11.29 -29.96
C LYS A 162 1.32 11.57 -29.58
N ASN A 163 1.55 12.17 -28.41
CA ASN A 163 2.87 12.57 -27.97
C ASN A 163 3.60 11.48 -27.16
N VAL A 164 2.88 10.48 -26.64
CA VAL A 164 3.44 9.48 -25.72
C VAL A 164 3.38 8.04 -26.24
N CYS A 165 2.48 7.75 -27.17
CA CYS A 165 2.36 6.46 -27.81
C CYS A 165 3.16 6.46 -29.13
N ASP A 166 3.74 5.31 -29.49
CA ASP A 166 4.29 5.13 -30.84
C ASP A 166 3.18 5.20 -31.92
N THR A 167 3.59 5.27 -33.18
CA THR A 167 2.67 5.46 -34.31
C THR A 167 1.64 4.34 -34.44
N GLU A 168 2.03 3.08 -34.22
CA GLU A 168 1.12 1.94 -34.36
C GLU A 168 0.05 1.97 -33.26
N ASN A 169 0.48 2.14 -32.02
CA ASN A 169 -0.38 2.21 -30.85
C ASN A 169 -1.28 3.44 -30.88
N TYR A 170 -0.76 4.60 -31.29
CA TYR A 170 -1.57 5.80 -31.44
C TYR A 170 -2.66 5.63 -32.51
N ASN A 171 -2.31 5.07 -33.67
CA ASN A 171 -3.28 4.83 -34.75
C ASN A 171 -4.39 3.88 -34.30
N PHE A 172 -4.03 2.82 -33.56
CA PHE A 172 -5.01 1.92 -32.95
C PHE A 172 -5.91 2.66 -31.96
N PHE A 173 -5.33 3.44 -31.04
CA PHE A 173 -6.10 4.16 -30.02
C PHE A 173 -7.03 5.21 -30.62
N GLN A 174 -6.55 5.99 -31.60
CA GLN A 174 -7.34 7.00 -32.28
C GLN A 174 -8.54 6.39 -33.01
N LYS A 175 -8.32 5.30 -33.75
CA LYS A 175 -9.35 4.62 -34.53
C LYS A 175 -10.42 3.97 -33.64
N ASN A 176 -10.02 3.42 -32.50
CA ASN A 176 -10.87 2.60 -31.64
C ASN A 176 -11.18 3.25 -30.28
N TYR A 177 -11.02 4.57 -30.17
CA TYR A 177 -11.08 5.30 -28.90
C TYR A 177 -12.33 4.99 -28.06
N ASP A 178 -13.51 4.96 -28.70
CA ASP A 178 -14.78 4.75 -28.00
C ASP A 178 -14.96 3.30 -27.51
N GLU A 179 -14.19 2.36 -28.06
CA GLU A 179 -14.14 0.96 -27.63
C GLU A 179 -13.06 0.72 -26.57
N VAL A 180 -11.94 1.44 -26.66
CA VAL A 180 -10.79 1.37 -25.71
C VAL A 180 -11.06 2.13 -24.42
N ILE A 181 -11.92 3.16 -24.45
CA ILE A 181 -12.44 3.83 -23.24
C ILE A 181 -13.88 3.35 -22.96
N PRO A 182 -14.02 2.16 -22.36
CA PRO A 182 -15.29 1.45 -22.20
C PRO A 182 -16.20 2.10 -21.16
N VAL A 183 -17.49 1.79 -21.28
CA VAL A 183 -18.55 2.32 -20.41
C VAL A 183 -19.27 1.21 -19.62
N VAL A 184 -19.04 -0.06 -19.96
CA VAL A 184 -19.84 -1.18 -19.47
C VAL A 184 -19.02 -2.06 -18.52
N ASP A 185 -19.60 -2.27 -17.34
CA ASP A 185 -19.17 -3.26 -16.34
C ASP A 185 -19.89 -4.59 -16.62
N ASP A 186 -19.18 -5.71 -16.46
CA ASP A 186 -19.74 -7.06 -16.62
C ASP A 186 -20.12 -7.72 -15.29
N GLY A 187 -19.82 -7.08 -14.14
CA GLY A 187 -20.10 -7.61 -12.81
C GLY A 187 -19.18 -8.74 -12.36
N PHE A 188 -18.21 -9.14 -13.20
CA PHE A 188 -17.28 -10.24 -12.96
C PHE A 188 -15.82 -9.79 -12.85
N CYS A 189 -15.57 -8.48 -12.85
CA CYS A 189 -14.24 -7.90 -12.74
C CYS A 189 -13.34 -8.28 -13.91
N ALA A 190 -13.95 -8.51 -15.07
CA ALA A 190 -13.29 -8.98 -16.28
C ALA A 190 -13.48 -8.03 -17.46
N SER A 191 -14.15 -6.90 -17.24
CA SER A 191 -14.48 -5.96 -18.29
C SER A 191 -13.29 -5.05 -18.62
N PRO A 192 -13.25 -4.49 -19.84
CA PRO A 192 -12.32 -3.42 -20.15
C PRO A 192 -12.47 -2.20 -19.21
N ASN A 193 -13.68 -1.93 -18.69
CA ASN A 193 -13.94 -0.82 -17.77
C ASN A 193 -13.27 -1.04 -16.41
N ASP A 194 -13.32 -2.26 -15.89
CA ASP A 194 -12.62 -2.61 -14.65
C ASP A 194 -11.13 -2.37 -14.79
N LYS A 195 -10.56 -2.81 -15.90
CA LYS A 195 -9.14 -2.58 -16.19
C LYS A 195 -8.81 -1.10 -16.32
N PHE A 196 -9.61 -0.34 -17.05
CA PHE A 196 -9.38 1.09 -17.23
C PHE A 196 -9.44 1.85 -15.90
N ASN A 197 -10.41 1.55 -15.05
CA ASN A 197 -10.50 2.11 -13.71
C ASN A 197 -9.31 1.68 -12.85
N LYS A 198 -8.93 0.39 -12.89
CA LYS A 198 -7.75 -0.13 -12.18
C LYS A 198 -6.47 0.61 -12.57
N MET A 199 -6.21 0.81 -13.86
CA MET A 199 -5.00 1.51 -14.33
C MET A 199 -4.94 2.96 -13.82
N GLN A 200 -6.08 3.65 -13.75
CA GLN A 200 -6.14 4.99 -13.13
C GLN A 200 -5.76 4.91 -11.65
N CYS A 201 -6.35 3.99 -10.89
CA CYS A 201 -6.05 3.79 -9.47
C CYS A 201 -4.57 3.48 -9.21
N GLU A 202 -4.00 2.52 -9.96
CA GLU A 202 -2.61 2.08 -9.82
C GLU A 202 -1.63 3.21 -10.11
N TYR A 203 -1.92 4.04 -11.12
CA TYR A 203 -1.09 5.18 -11.43
C TYR A 203 -1.00 6.15 -10.24
N PHE A 204 -2.13 6.53 -9.64
CA PHE A 204 -2.12 7.47 -8.50
C PHE A 204 -1.40 6.94 -7.29
N ILE A 205 -1.66 5.67 -6.95
CA ILE A 205 -0.94 5.01 -5.84
C ILE A 205 0.57 5.00 -6.15
N GLY A 206 0.94 4.72 -7.40
CA GLY A 206 2.33 4.75 -7.86
C GLY A 206 2.99 6.13 -7.72
N GLU A 207 2.32 7.21 -8.16
CA GLU A 207 2.82 8.57 -8.04
C GLU A 207 2.95 9.02 -6.58
N PHE A 208 1.94 8.74 -5.76
CA PHE A 208 1.97 9.02 -4.33
C PHE A 208 3.17 8.33 -3.65
N ASN A 209 3.37 7.04 -3.92
CA ASN A 209 4.51 6.28 -3.41
C ASN A 209 5.84 6.84 -3.93
N SER A 210 5.92 7.18 -5.22
CA SER A 210 7.15 7.72 -5.83
C SER A 210 7.58 9.05 -5.21
N LYS A 211 6.63 9.95 -4.90
CA LYS A 211 6.96 11.24 -4.27
C LYS A 211 7.29 11.08 -2.79
N THR A 212 6.54 10.27 -2.06
CA THR A 212 6.80 10.03 -0.62
C THR A 212 8.12 9.29 -0.37
N LEU A 213 8.61 8.51 -1.34
CA LEU A 213 9.95 7.90 -1.34
C LEU A 213 11.09 8.90 -1.55
N LYS A 214 10.82 10.12 -2.02
CA LYS A 214 11.87 11.13 -2.28
C LYS A 214 11.96 12.18 -1.18
N ILE A 215 10.91 12.34 -0.39
CA ILE A 215 10.81 13.42 0.60
C ILE A 215 11.31 12.92 1.96
N PRO A 216 12.31 13.60 2.56
CA PRO A 216 12.80 13.25 3.89
C PRO A 216 11.70 13.32 4.94
N PHE A 217 11.70 12.38 5.88
CA PHE A 217 10.67 12.26 6.93
C PHE A 217 10.45 13.57 7.70
N PHE A 218 11.52 14.25 8.12
CA PHE A 218 11.41 15.48 8.92
C PHE A 218 10.72 16.64 8.21
N SER A 219 10.65 16.62 6.88
CA SER A 219 9.95 17.64 6.08
C SER A 219 8.48 17.75 6.46
N ILE A 220 7.87 16.66 6.97
CA ILE A 220 6.45 16.61 7.35
C ILE A 220 6.03 17.66 8.40
N THR A 221 6.99 18.13 9.21
CA THR A 221 6.75 19.15 10.24
C THR A 221 6.69 20.57 9.67
N ASN A 222 7.22 20.79 8.47
CA ASN A 222 7.20 22.06 7.76
C ASN A 222 6.11 22.09 6.69
N ARG A 223 4.86 22.26 7.14
CA ARG A 223 3.68 22.33 6.26
C ARG A 223 3.69 23.50 5.27
N SER A 224 4.55 24.49 5.46
CA SER A 224 4.69 25.65 4.57
C SER A 224 5.62 25.38 3.38
N SER A 225 6.24 24.20 3.30
CA SER A 225 7.01 23.82 2.12
C SER A 225 6.08 23.32 1.01
N ALA A 226 6.25 23.85 -0.20
CA ALA A 226 5.42 23.50 -1.36
C ALA A 226 5.45 21.99 -1.67
N GLU A 227 6.60 21.35 -1.47
CA GLU A 227 6.80 19.90 -1.67
C GLU A 227 5.94 19.06 -0.70
N VAL A 228 5.80 19.51 0.56
CA VAL A 228 5.00 18.81 1.57
C VAL A 228 3.52 19.07 1.38
N GLU A 229 3.14 20.30 1.02
CA GLU A 229 1.76 20.64 0.65
C GLU A 229 1.27 19.80 -0.54
N GLU A 230 2.11 19.63 -1.56
CA GLU A 230 1.84 18.76 -2.72
C GLU A 230 1.61 17.30 -2.29
N VAL A 231 2.41 16.76 -1.38
CA VAL A 231 2.22 15.39 -0.87
C VAL A 231 0.92 15.25 -0.06
N PHE A 232 0.54 16.26 0.73
CA PHE A 232 -0.74 16.21 1.45
C PHE A 232 -1.94 16.24 0.51
N GLU A 233 -1.88 17.05 -0.54
CA GLU A 233 -2.94 17.07 -1.54
C GLU A 233 -2.99 15.75 -2.32
N LEU A 234 -1.84 15.17 -2.67
CA LEU A 234 -1.77 13.83 -3.26
C LEU A 234 -2.27 12.74 -2.31
N ASN A 235 -2.01 12.85 -1.00
CA ASN A 235 -2.53 11.91 0.01
C ASN A 235 -4.06 11.94 0.03
N LYS A 236 -4.66 13.14 0.05
CA LYS A 236 -6.10 13.33 0.02
C LYS A 236 -6.71 12.79 -1.28
N GLN A 237 -6.06 13.04 -2.41
CA GLN A 237 -6.48 12.48 -3.69
C GLN A 237 -6.30 10.96 -3.73
N CYS A 238 -5.26 10.42 -3.13
CA CYS A 238 -5.03 8.98 -2.97
C CYS A 238 -6.14 8.36 -2.12
N GLN A 239 -6.54 8.97 -1.00
CA GLN A 239 -7.68 8.51 -0.17
C GLN A 239 -9.00 8.50 -0.94
N LEU A 240 -9.29 9.58 -1.69
CA LEU A 240 -10.50 9.68 -2.52
C LEU A 240 -10.48 8.66 -3.65
N THR A 241 -9.35 8.54 -4.36
CA THR A 241 -9.13 7.53 -5.39
C THR A 241 -9.32 6.16 -4.80
N MET A 242 -8.68 5.86 -3.68
CA MET A 242 -8.84 4.61 -2.95
C MET A 242 -10.30 4.38 -2.57
N THR A 243 -11.06 5.35 -2.07
CA THR A 243 -12.49 5.12 -1.76
C THR A 243 -13.30 4.76 -3.02
N ASN A 244 -13.05 5.44 -4.13
CA ASN A 244 -13.71 5.14 -5.41
C ASN A 244 -13.27 3.80 -6.00
N CYS A 245 -11.99 3.45 -5.87
CA CYS A 245 -11.44 2.20 -6.35
C CYS A 245 -11.86 1.02 -5.47
N LEU A 246 -11.76 1.18 -4.16
CA LEU A 246 -12.03 0.15 -3.14
C LEU A 246 -13.51 -0.06 -2.84
N GLY A 247 -14.38 0.88 -3.24
CA GLY A 247 -15.82 0.72 -3.22
C GLY A 247 -16.33 -0.23 -4.31
N ASN A 248 -15.54 -0.45 -5.37
CA ASN A 248 -15.81 -1.44 -6.39
C ASN A 248 -14.96 -2.70 -6.10
N TYR A 249 -15.62 -3.78 -5.66
CA TYR A 249 -15.01 -5.08 -5.33
C TYR A 249 -14.10 -5.63 -6.45
N CYS A 250 -14.28 -5.18 -7.70
CA CYS A 250 -13.50 -5.61 -8.85
C CYS A 250 -12.08 -5.06 -8.94
N LEU A 251 -11.76 -4.02 -8.19
CA LEU A 251 -10.45 -3.35 -8.22
C LEU A 251 -9.57 -3.72 -7.03
N GLU A 252 -10.00 -4.67 -6.19
CA GLU A 252 -9.24 -5.11 -5.01
C GLU A 252 -7.92 -5.79 -5.42
N ARG A 253 -6.81 -5.03 -5.29
CA ARG A 253 -5.60 -5.57 -4.65
C ARG A 253 -6.01 -6.20 -3.31
N ARG A 254 -5.34 -7.27 -2.89
CA ARG A 254 -5.67 -8.10 -1.71
C ARG A 254 -6.25 -7.25 -0.57
N VAL A 255 -7.28 -7.71 0.13
CA VAL A 255 -7.92 -6.99 1.27
C VAL A 255 -6.87 -6.44 2.26
N GLU A 256 -5.75 -7.15 2.43
CA GLU A 256 -4.60 -6.71 3.23
C GLU A 256 -3.90 -5.45 2.68
N GLU A 257 -3.65 -5.37 1.37
CA GLU A 257 -3.03 -4.21 0.72
C GLU A 257 -3.94 -2.98 0.76
N LYS A 258 -5.25 -3.20 0.64
CA LYS A 258 -6.29 -2.19 0.86
C LYS A 258 -6.22 -1.59 2.26
N ASN A 259 -6.17 -2.45 3.29
CA ASN A 259 -6.09 -2.01 4.68
C ASN A 259 -4.77 -1.29 4.95
N ASN A 260 -3.65 -1.81 4.44
CA ASN A 260 -2.33 -1.19 4.60
C ASN A 260 -2.26 0.22 4.02
N ASN A 261 -2.71 0.41 2.77
CA ASN A 261 -2.67 1.72 2.12
C ASN A 261 -3.64 2.72 2.79
N LYS A 262 -4.80 2.24 3.26
CA LYS A 262 -5.76 3.10 3.96
C LYS A 262 -5.17 3.58 5.29
N ILE A 263 -4.63 2.65 6.08
CA ILE A 263 -3.95 2.97 7.33
C ILE A 263 -2.78 3.93 7.08
N PHE A 264 -1.98 3.71 6.03
CA PHE A 264 -0.91 4.60 5.66
C PHE A 264 -1.41 6.03 5.45
N THR A 265 -2.41 6.19 4.57
CA THR A 265 -2.91 7.50 4.18
C THR A 265 -3.61 8.24 5.32
N ASP A 266 -4.40 7.52 6.12
CA ASP A 266 -5.09 8.04 7.32
C ASP A 266 -4.06 8.48 8.38
N THR A 267 -3.10 7.60 8.69
CA THR A 267 -2.03 7.91 9.66
C THR A 267 -1.18 9.08 9.19
N PHE A 268 -0.79 9.10 7.91
CA PHE A 268 0.00 10.19 7.34
C PHE A 268 -0.73 11.53 7.47
N GLN A 269 -2.04 11.56 7.21
CA GLN A 269 -2.86 12.77 7.32
C GLN A 269 -2.88 13.34 8.76
N ASP A 270 -3.00 12.47 9.76
CA ASP A 270 -3.14 12.86 11.18
C ASP A 270 -1.78 13.09 11.87
N SER A 271 -0.72 12.49 11.34
CA SER A 271 0.61 12.46 11.94
C SER A 271 1.28 13.82 12.19
N PRO A 272 1.09 14.91 11.42
CA PRO A 272 1.93 16.09 11.59
C PRO A 272 1.69 16.77 12.95
N THR A 273 0.45 16.76 13.44
CA THR A 273 0.10 17.28 14.76
C THR A 273 0.76 16.45 15.86
N THR A 274 0.70 15.12 15.74
CA THR A 274 1.26 14.19 16.72
C THR A 274 2.78 14.25 16.74
N LEU A 275 3.43 14.22 15.57
CA LEU A 275 4.88 14.35 15.42
C LEU A 275 5.38 15.69 15.94
N THR A 276 4.68 16.80 15.65
CA THR A 276 5.03 18.12 16.20
C THR A 276 5.02 18.12 17.74
N LYS A 277 4.02 17.48 18.37
CA LYS A 277 3.97 17.35 19.83
C LYS A 277 5.13 16.50 20.35
N ILE A 278 5.42 15.37 19.70
CA ILE A 278 6.54 14.48 20.07
C ILE A 278 7.87 15.23 20.01
N PHE A 279 8.16 15.94 18.91
CA PHE A 279 9.43 16.65 18.76
C PHE A 279 9.55 17.85 19.70
N LYS A 280 8.44 18.54 20.04
CA LYS A 280 8.45 19.57 21.09
C LYS A 280 8.78 18.99 22.48
N LEU A 281 8.25 17.81 22.80
CA LEU A 281 8.51 17.13 24.07
C LEU A 281 9.90 16.47 24.11
N ARG A 282 10.43 16.07 22.95
CA ARG A 282 11.68 15.32 22.79
C ARG A 282 12.51 15.89 21.63
N PRO A 283 13.10 17.09 21.79
CA PRO A 283 13.79 17.77 20.69
C PRO A 283 15.01 17.00 20.16
N ARG A 284 15.68 16.20 21.00
CA ARG A 284 16.83 15.37 20.59
C ARG A 284 16.51 14.36 19.48
N LEU A 285 15.24 13.95 19.33
CA LEU A 285 14.85 13.07 18.23
C LEU A 285 15.09 13.70 16.85
N LEU A 286 15.12 15.04 16.75
CA LEU A 286 15.43 15.76 15.52
C LEU A 286 16.91 15.65 15.13
N GLU A 287 17.78 15.31 16.08
CA GLU A 287 19.23 15.19 15.87
C GLU A 287 19.63 13.78 15.41
N TYR A 288 18.69 12.82 15.44
CA TYR A 288 18.99 11.43 15.14
C TYR A 288 19.21 11.18 13.65
N SER A 289 20.34 10.55 13.33
CA SER A 289 20.77 10.31 11.96
C SER A 289 19.90 9.26 11.26
N CYS A 290 19.41 8.26 12.00
CA CYS A 290 18.45 7.25 11.55
C CYS A 290 17.13 7.85 11.02
N LEU A 291 16.64 8.95 11.60
CA LEU A 291 15.44 9.66 11.13
C LEU A 291 15.74 10.67 10.02
N THR A 292 16.99 11.15 9.94
CA THR A 292 17.40 12.07 8.87
C THR A 292 17.51 11.34 7.52
N LYS A 293 17.88 10.06 7.55
CA LYS A 293 18.10 9.23 6.35
C LYS A 293 16.85 8.50 5.86
N ILE A 294 15.73 8.59 6.57
CA ILE A 294 14.49 7.90 6.21
C ILE A 294 13.53 8.84 5.46
N THR A 295 12.78 8.26 4.53
CA THR A 295 11.76 8.97 3.74
C THR A 295 10.42 8.94 4.47
N ILE A 296 9.48 9.77 4.02
CA ILE A 296 8.09 9.69 4.48
C ILE A 296 7.54 8.28 4.24
N TYR A 297 7.72 7.73 3.05
CA TYR A 297 7.20 6.42 2.70
C TYR A 297 7.71 5.32 3.63
N ASP A 298 9.02 5.25 3.84
CA ASP A 298 9.64 4.20 4.66
C ASP A 298 9.14 4.25 6.11
N PHE A 299 9.02 5.46 6.68
CA PHE A 299 8.53 5.64 8.04
C PHE A 299 7.06 5.18 8.17
N PHE A 300 6.17 5.70 7.33
CA PHE A 300 4.74 5.41 7.44
C PHE A 300 4.37 4.00 6.99
N SER A 301 5.19 3.35 6.15
CA SER A 301 5.03 1.92 5.86
C SER A 301 5.21 1.08 7.12
N GLU A 302 6.19 1.41 7.98
CA GLU A 302 6.42 0.70 9.24
C GLU A 302 5.36 1.04 10.29
N VAL A 303 4.88 2.29 10.34
CA VAL A 303 3.73 2.65 11.18
C VAL A 303 2.49 1.86 10.77
N SER A 304 2.21 1.77 9.47
CA SER A 304 1.06 1.01 8.95
C SER A 304 1.14 -0.46 9.30
N PHE A 305 2.34 -1.05 9.21
CA PHE A 305 2.55 -2.43 9.63
C PHE A 305 2.27 -2.63 11.13
N CYS A 306 2.75 -1.71 11.98
CA CYS A 306 2.46 -1.74 13.41
C CYS A 306 0.96 -1.66 13.70
N SER A 307 0.23 -0.77 13.02
CA SER A 307 -1.22 -0.60 13.21
C SER A 307 -2.02 -1.83 12.77
N ASN A 308 -1.59 -2.56 11.74
CA ASN A 308 -2.24 -3.79 11.31
C ASN A 308 -2.09 -4.97 12.28
N LEU A 309 -1.09 -4.95 13.15
CA LEU A 309 -0.89 -5.98 14.16
C LEU A 309 -1.85 -5.84 15.37
N GLY A 310 -2.75 -4.85 15.35
CA GLY A 310 -3.94 -4.80 16.21
C GLY A 310 -3.73 -4.48 17.69
N GLU A 311 -2.50 -4.22 18.14
CA GLU A 311 -2.19 -4.12 19.58
C GLU A 311 -1.84 -2.71 20.09
N LYS A 312 -1.71 -1.67 19.23
CA LYS A 312 -1.31 -0.32 19.68
C LYS A 312 -2.05 0.81 18.97
N GLU A 313 -2.68 1.69 19.75
CA GLU A 313 -3.34 2.93 19.27
C GLU A 313 -2.33 4.01 18.84
N ASP A 314 -1.07 3.95 19.28
CA ASP A 314 0.01 4.85 18.85
C ASP A 314 1.25 4.07 18.40
N CYS A 315 1.44 3.99 17.08
CA CYS A 315 2.54 3.29 16.43
C CYS A 315 3.72 4.20 16.05
N ILE A 316 3.63 5.52 16.24
CA ILE A 316 4.67 6.46 15.82
C ILE A 316 5.93 6.31 16.69
N MET A 317 5.79 6.39 18.02
CA MET A 317 6.92 6.26 18.94
C MET A 317 7.58 4.87 18.92
N PRO A 318 6.82 3.76 18.87
CA PRO A 318 7.40 2.44 18.63
C PRO A 318 8.22 2.36 17.34
N THR A 319 7.72 2.93 16.24
CA THR A 319 8.46 2.95 14.96
C THR A 319 9.75 3.77 15.06
N ILE A 320 9.71 4.95 15.68
CA ILE A 320 10.93 5.74 15.95
C ILE A 320 11.94 4.91 16.76
N THR A 321 11.47 4.25 17.81
CA THR A 321 12.32 3.44 18.68
C THR A 321 12.97 2.27 17.93
N MET A 322 12.21 1.62 17.05
CA MET A 322 12.70 0.53 16.21
C MET A 322 13.75 1.01 15.21
N LEU A 323 13.50 2.13 14.53
CA LEU A 323 14.39 2.66 13.50
C LEU A 323 15.69 3.23 14.09
N CYS A 324 15.62 3.77 15.32
CA CYS A 324 16.69 4.52 15.96
C CYS A 324 17.25 3.87 17.22
N GLN A 325 17.07 2.55 17.36
CA GLN A 325 17.41 1.81 18.57
C GLN A 325 18.84 2.07 19.05
N GLU A 326 19.82 2.06 18.13
CA GLU A 326 21.23 2.24 18.46
C GLU A 326 21.53 3.65 19.01
N GLU A 327 21.01 4.69 18.34
CA GLU A 327 21.20 6.08 18.76
C GLU A 327 20.49 6.38 20.07
N ILE A 328 19.29 5.84 20.26
CA ILE A 328 18.54 5.93 21.52
C ILE A 328 19.33 5.28 22.66
N LEU A 329 19.85 4.07 22.45
CA LEU A 329 20.64 3.38 23.46
C LEU A 329 21.92 4.15 23.79
N ALA A 330 22.65 4.65 22.78
CA ALA A 330 23.86 5.44 22.98
C ALA A 330 23.58 6.73 23.80
N ASP A 331 22.44 7.37 23.56
CA ASP A 331 22.00 8.51 24.36
C ASP A 331 21.79 8.15 25.83
N PHE A 332 21.19 6.97 26.12
CA PHE A 332 21.07 6.47 27.47
C PHE A 332 22.43 6.04 28.08
N GLU A 333 23.38 5.58 27.28
CA GLU A 333 24.72 5.20 27.76
C GLU A 333 25.59 6.40 28.18
N ASN A 334 25.33 7.55 27.55
CA ASN A 334 26.03 8.82 27.79
C ASN A 334 25.40 9.66 28.91
N LEU A 335 24.22 9.28 29.40
CA LEU A 335 23.55 9.97 30.50
C LEU A 335 23.82 9.25 31.84
N GLU A 336 24.55 9.89 32.75
CA GLU A 336 24.31 9.67 34.19
C GLU A 336 22.94 10.27 34.53
N MET A 337 21.88 9.46 34.43
CA MET A 337 20.53 9.93 34.71
C MET A 337 20.24 9.88 36.21
N SER A 338 20.16 11.04 36.84
CA SER A 338 19.34 11.28 38.03
C SER A 338 17.97 11.76 37.56
N VAL A 339 16.95 10.91 37.62
CA VAL A 339 15.56 11.31 37.40
C VAL A 339 14.94 11.62 38.76
N GLY A 340 14.92 12.90 39.10
CA GLY A 340 14.17 13.42 40.26
C GLY A 340 12.65 13.26 40.06
N PRO A 341 11.86 13.27 41.15
CA PRO A 341 10.45 12.90 41.09
C PRO A 341 9.63 13.93 40.30
N ARG A 342 8.81 13.46 39.35
CA ARG A 342 7.79 14.29 38.69
C ARG A 342 6.58 14.47 39.61
N LYS A 343 6.30 15.71 40.03
CA LYS A 343 5.05 16.06 40.70
C LYS A 343 3.93 16.25 39.68
N GLU A 344 3.25 15.17 39.29
CA GLU A 344 1.97 15.28 38.58
C GLU A 344 0.85 14.50 39.31
N VAL A 345 0.07 15.26 40.10
CA VAL A 345 -1.39 15.19 40.34
C VAL A 345 -2.04 13.91 40.89
N TYR A 346 -1.31 12.86 41.27
CA TYR A 346 -1.91 11.75 42.04
C TYR A 346 -1.13 11.46 43.32
N ASN A 347 -1.84 11.05 44.39
CA ASN A 347 -1.29 10.60 45.67
C ASN A 347 -0.54 9.27 45.52
N THR A 348 0.50 9.25 44.69
CA THR A 348 1.43 8.13 44.52
C THR A 348 2.72 8.44 45.27
N PRO A 349 3.39 7.42 45.88
CA PRO A 349 4.66 7.61 46.58
C PRO A 349 5.70 8.29 45.68
N GLU A 350 6.55 9.16 46.24
CA GLU A 350 7.62 9.78 45.46
C GLU A 350 8.58 8.68 44.97
N PHE A 351 8.61 8.49 43.65
CA PHE A 351 9.53 7.58 42.98
C PHE A 351 10.71 8.36 42.39
N GLU A 352 11.90 8.02 42.87
CA GLU A 352 13.18 8.50 42.38
C GLU A 352 13.91 7.35 41.67
N PHE A 353 14.45 7.64 40.48
CA PHE A 353 15.27 6.69 39.74
C PHE A 353 16.65 7.28 39.49
N ALA A 354 17.68 6.55 39.86
CA ALA A 354 19.06 6.91 39.60
C ALA A 354 19.78 5.79 38.86
N MET A 355 20.48 6.16 37.80
CA MET A 355 21.42 5.30 37.09
C MET A 355 22.82 5.90 37.21
N PHE A 356 23.75 5.14 37.76
CA PHE A 356 25.15 5.56 37.88
C PHE A 356 26.10 4.39 37.65
N ARG A 357 27.36 4.73 37.37
CA ARG A 357 28.44 3.75 37.30
C ARG A 357 29.12 3.67 38.65
N ASP A 358 29.29 2.46 39.17
CA ASP A 358 30.08 2.27 40.38
C ASP A 358 31.59 2.46 40.10
N ASN A 359 32.41 2.48 41.16
CA ASN A 359 33.87 2.62 41.05
C ASN A 359 34.55 1.50 40.25
N LYS A 360 33.82 0.44 39.87
CA LYS A 360 34.28 -0.67 39.02
C LYS A 360 33.70 -0.58 37.60
N LYS A 361 33.13 0.56 37.21
CA LYS A 361 32.44 0.82 35.92
C LYS A 361 31.23 -0.08 35.67
N LYS A 362 30.68 -0.74 36.68
CA LYS A 362 29.45 -1.53 36.54
C LYS A 362 28.22 -0.63 36.67
N ARG A 363 27.20 -0.90 35.84
CA ARG A 363 25.95 -0.14 35.88
C ARG A 363 25.13 -0.58 37.09
N ARG A 364 24.66 0.39 37.87
CA ARG A 364 23.71 0.18 38.96
C ARG A 364 22.44 0.96 38.70
N PHE A 365 21.32 0.28 38.89
CA PHE A 365 19.99 0.87 38.86
C PHE A 365 19.49 0.96 40.28
N VAL A 366 19.13 2.16 40.71
CA VAL A 366 18.56 2.41 42.03
C VAL A 366 17.18 2.98 41.86
N PHE A 367 16.21 2.28 42.43
CA PHE A 367 14.84 2.75 42.60
C PHE A 367 14.65 3.12 44.06
N THR A 368 14.31 4.37 44.32
CA THR A 368 14.00 4.87 45.65
C THR A 368 12.53 5.22 45.69
N MET A 369 11.79 4.54 46.57
CA MET A 369 10.40 4.86 46.85
C MET A 369 10.33 5.50 48.24
N LYS A 370 9.87 6.76 48.30
CA LYS A 370 9.61 7.47 49.56
C LYS A 370 8.11 7.45 49.84
N ASN A 371 7.76 6.90 51.00
CA ASN A 371 6.42 6.98 51.55
C ASN A 371 6.56 7.50 52.99
N ASP A 372 5.56 8.22 53.51
CA ASP A 372 5.64 9.19 54.63
C ASP A 372 6.28 8.75 55.96
N ASN A 373 6.82 7.52 56.11
CA ASN A 373 7.73 7.13 57.18
C ASN A 373 8.72 5.98 56.84
N ARG A 374 8.92 5.62 55.55
CA ARG A 374 9.89 4.59 55.13
C ARG A 374 10.49 4.89 53.76
N GLN A 375 11.83 4.83 53.67
CA GLN A 375 12.57 4.81 52.42
C GLN A 375 12.94 3.35 52.08
N ILE A 376 12.53 2.87 50.92
CA ILE A 376 12.93 1.55 50.40
C ILE A 376 13.80 1.78 49.17
N ASN A 377 15.05 1.31 49.25
CA ASN A 377 15.99 1.35 48.13
C ASN A 377 16.11 -0.06 47.54
N MET A 378 15.75 -0.19 46.26
CA MET A 378 15.92 -1.43 45.53
C MET A 378 17.12 -1.28 44.59
N LEU A 379 18.14 -2.09 44.82
CA LEU A 379 19.37 -2.14 44.03
C LEU A 379 19.30 -3.32 43.07
N ILE A 380 19.37 -3.03 41.78
CA ILE A 380 19.48 -4.05 40.73
C ILE A 380 20.87 -3.89 40.10
N ASP A 381 21.74 -4.87 40.33
CA ASP A 381 23.02 -4.98 39.64
C ASP A 381 22.79 -5.52 38.23
N SER A 382 23.41 -4.92 37.21
CA SER A 382 23.30 -5.41 35.83
C SER A 382 23.84 -6.84 35.71
N ILE A 383 23.01 -7.80 35.30
CA ILE A 383 23.47 -9.09 34.81
C ILE A 383 24.24 -8.82 33.51
N CYS A 384 25.56 -9.03 33.54
CA CYS A 384 26.41 -8.87 32.38
C CYS A 384 26.05 -9.96 31.35
N PHE A 385 25.49 -9.57 30.21
CA PHE A 385 25.49 -10.43 29.03
C PHE A 385 26.86 -10.34 28.34
N PRO A 386 27.48 -11.46 27.96
CA PRO A 386 28.76 -11.44 27.26
C PRO A 386 28.58 -10.82 25.86
N THR A 387 29.47 -9.90 25.51
CA THR A 387 29.59 -9.35 24.15
C THR A 387 29.94 -10.46 23.16
N PRO A 388 29.28 -10.55 21.99
CA PRO A 388 29.73 -11.42 20.90
C PRO A 388 31.02 -10.84 20.30
N LYS A 389 32.00 -11.71 20.05
CA LYS A 389 33.21 -11.41 19.28
C LYS A 389 32.91 -11.28 17.80
#